data_AF-A0A921Z6K5-F1
#
_entry.id   AF-A0A921Z6K5-F1
#
_cell.length_a   1.000
_cell.length_b   1.000
_cell.length_c   1.000
_cell.angle_alpha   90.00
_cell.angle_beta   90.00
_cell.angle_gamma   90.00
#
_symmetry.space_group_name_H-M   'P 1'
#
loop_
_entity.id
_entity.type
_entity.pdbx_description
1 polymer ?
#
loop_
_entity_poly.entity_id
_entity_poly.type
_entity_poly.pdbx_seq_one_letter_code
_entity_poly.pdbx_strand_id
1 'polypeptide(L)'
;MNLKCQQEQKPTTITYGVGMACSFFEGYLKQVIPSDGHKFVGFQENIERYENAQGVVFPVRRLFIIMTRSLYSPPDLKQFNKENRDDLSQLEACQSLKEIEKDVAGVKNRIYKNSAYMIRRAGAAPVFVAAECATPLHTLHEVLHNTTLYQELSNMNTEEVVADFSKMLTSIISKSPQCRDKCELVYFDDTDPNQNLADVLLDKIREIEPNFEKVTRK
;
A
#
# COMPACT_ATOMS: atom_id res chain seq x y z
N MET A 1 46.97 10.62 31.08
CA MET A 1 46.53 11.36 29.88
C MET A 1 45.84 10.35 28.97
N ASN A 2 44.50 10.40 28.88
CA ASN A 2 43.71 9.69 27.86
C ASN A 2 42.29 10.27 27.90
N LEU A 3 42.09 11.39 27.21
CA LEU A 3 40.75 11.85 26.86
C LEU A 3 40.28 11.01 25.68
N LYS A 4 39.30 10.13 25.93
CA LYS A 4 38.51 9.57 24.83
C LYS A 4 37.63 10.69 24.30
N CYS A 5 37.96 11.19 23.11
CA CYS A 5 37.04 12.01 22.32
C CYS A 5 35.72 11.24 22.17
N GLN A 6 34.67 11.72 22.85
CA GLN A 6 33.31 11.34 22.51
C GLN A 6 33.05 11.94 21.13
N GLN A 7 32.88 11.09 20.11
CA GLN A 7 32.36 11.53 18.83
C GLN A 7 30.92 11.99 19.09
N GLU A 8 30.68 13.30 19.03
CA GLU A 8 29.34 13.85 19.02
C GLU A 8 28.59 13.28 17.82
N GLN A 9 27.61 12.41 18.07
CA GLN A 9 26.67 11.98 17.04
C GLN A 9 25.87 13.21 16.62
N LYS A 10 26.15 13.70 15.41
CA LYS A 10 25.37 14.77 14.79
C LYS A 10 23.89 14.35 14.77
N PRO A 11 22.95 15.20 15.23
CA PRO A 11 21.53 14.85 15.25
C PRO A 11 21.10 14.49 13.83
N THR A 12 20.44 13.33 13.68
CA THR A 12 19.92 12.90 12.39
C THR A 12 18.72 13.77 12.05
N THR A 13 18.83 14.59 11.01
CA THR A 13 17.67 15.31 10.47
C THR A 13 16.69 14.29 9.91
N ILE A 14 15.49 14.24 10.46
CA ILE A 14 14.40 13.40 9.96
C ILE A 14 13.70 14.16 8.84
N THR A 15 13.64 13.59 7.64
CA THR A 15 12.89 14.17 6.53
C THR A 15 11.41 13.87 6.66
N TYR A 16 10.58 14.66 5.97
CA TYR A 16 9.12 14.49 6.06
C TYR A 16 8.65 13.13 5.55
N GLY A 17 9.25 12.63 4.45
CA GLY A 17 8.99 11.29 3.91
C GLY A 17 9.28 10.17 4.93
N VAL A 18 10.38 10.29 5.67
CA VAL A 18 10.71 9.35 6.75
C VAL A 18 9.66 9.35 7.85
N GLY A 19 9.22 10.53 8.31
CA GLY A 19 8.18 10.64 9.33
C GLY A 19 6.83 10.03 8.90
N MET A 20 6.44 10.26 7.64
CA MET A 20 5.23 9.68 7.05
C MET A 20 5.31 8.15 6.99
N ALA A 21 6.44 7.60 6.54
CA ALA A 21 6.63 6.15 6.46
C ALA A 21 6.56 5.48 7.84
N CYS A 22 7.22 6.06 8.86
CA CYS A 22 7.18 5.56 10.23
C CYS A 22 5.74 5.58 10.79
N SER A 23 5.03 6.69 10.60
CA SER A 23 3.66 6.85 11.10
C SER A 23 2.69 5.88 10.43
N PHE A 24 2.82 5.67 9.11
CA PHE A 24 2.01 4.72 8.36
C PHE A 24 2.27 3.28 8.79
N PHE A 25 3.55 2.94 9.02
CA PHE A 25 3.90 1.60 9.46
C PHE A 25 3.36 1.30 10.87
N GLU A 26 3.67 2.14 11.86
CA GLU A 26 3.29 1.91 13.26
C GLU A 26 1.78 2.11 13.51
N GLY A 27 1.20 3.14 12.90
CA GLY A 27 -0.21 3.50 13.07
C GLY A 27 -1.19 2.64 12.29
N TYR A 28 -0.73 1.95 11.24
CA TYR A 28 -1.60 1.21 10.34
C TYR A 28 -1.07 -0.17 9.94
N LEU A 29 0.05 -0.29 9.21
CA LEU A 29 0.47 -1.60 8.67
C LEU A 29 0.72 -2.64 9.77
N LYS A 30 1.33 -2.25 10.89
CA LYS A 30 1.54 -3.12 12.06
C LYS A 30 0.24 -3.55 12.72
N GLN A 31 -0.84 -2.79 12.53
CA GLN A 31 -2.17 -3.13 13.04
C GLN A 31 -2.90 -4.12 12.13
N VAL A 32 -2.69 -4.06 10.81
CA VAL A 32 -3.49 -4.85 9.85
C VAL A 32 -2.77 -6.07 9.28
N ILE A 33 -1.44 -6.08 9.25
CA ILE A 33 -0.68 -7.14 8.58
C ILE A 33 -0.46 -8.38 9.48
N PRO A 34 0.10 -8.26 10.70
CA PRO A 34 0.45 -9.42 11.53
C PRO A 34 -0.74 -10.04 12.25
N SER A 35 -0.80 -11.37 12.36
CA SER A 35 -1.69 -12.01 13.35
C SER A 35 -1.22 -11.71 14.77
N ASP A 36 -2.16 -11.56 15.71
CA ASP A 36 -1.84 -11.48 17.15
C ASP A 36 -1.86 -12.86 17.84
N GLY A 37 -2.04 -13.95 17.07
CA GLY A 37 -2.06 -15.33 17.56
C GLY A 37 -3.30 -15.69 18.39
N HIS A 38 -4.25 -14.76 18.56
CA HIS A 38 -5.41 -14.94 19.43
C HIS A 38 -6.70 -14.50 18.75
N LYS A 39 -7.04 -13.21 18.83
CA LYS A 39 -8.31 -12.67 18.36
C LYS A 39 -8.22 -12.21 16.91
N PHE A 40 -7.03 -11.83 16.47
CA PHE A 40 -6.78 -11.25 15.17
C PHE A 40 -6.04 -12.21 14.24
N VAL A 41 -6.72 -12.52 13.16
CA VAL A 41 -6.15 -13.30 12.06
C VAL A 41 -5.40 -12.37 11.12
N GLY A 42 -4.15 -12.72 10.82
CA GLY A 42 -3.29 -11.86 10.02
C GLY A 42 -3.87 -11.63 8.62
N PHE A 43 -3.35 -10.63 7.92
CA PHE A 43 -3.82 -10.24 6.59
C PHE A 43 -3.92 -11.42 5.60
N GLN A 44 -2.93 -12.32 5.59
CA GLN A 44 -2.93 -13.49 4.71
C GLN A 44 -4.05 -14.49 5.02
N GLU A 45 -4.35 -14.73 6.29
CA GLU A 45 -5.47 -15.58 6.69
C GLU A 45 -6.82 -14.91 6.34
N ASN A 46 -6.90 -13.57 6.43
CA ASN A 46 -8.06 -12.83 5.95
C ASN A 46 -8.28 -12.99 4.45
N ILE A 47 -7.21 -13.03 3.64
CA ILE A 47 -7.31 -13.38 2.22
C ILE A 47 -7.80 -14.82 2.05
N GLU A 48 -7.24 -15.80 2.76
CA GLU A 48 -7.66 -17.22 2.64
C GLU A 48 -9.14 -17.41 2.99
N ARG A 49 -9.63 -16.73 4.03
CA ARG A 49 -11.04 -16.72 4.40
C ARG A 49 -11.92 -16.14 3.29
N TYR A 50 -11.45 -15.08 2.64
CA TYR A 50 -12.14 -14.47 1.50
C TYR A 50 -12.16 -15.40 0.28
N GLU A 51 -11.02 -16.01 -0.06
CA GLU A 51 -10.90 -17.00 -1.14
C GLU A 51 -11.90 -18.14 -0.97
N ASN A 52 -12.00 -18.67 0.26
CA ASN A 52 -12.93 -19.74 0.61
C ASN A 52 -14.40 -19.30 0.55
N ALA A 53 -14.71 -18.11 1.06
CA ALA A 53 -16.08 -17.61 1.10
C ALA A 53 -16.61 -17.22 -0.29
N GLN A 54 -15.77 -16.60 -1.12
CA GLN A 54 -16.17 -16.08 -2.44
C GLN A 54 -15.88 -17.06 -3.59
N GLY A 55 -15.13 -18.12 -3.32
CA GLY A 55 -14.69 -19.05 -4.34
C GLY A 55 -13.76 -18.38 -5.36
N VAL A 56 -12.74 -17.67 -4.89
CA VAL A 56 -11.74 -16.98 -5.74
C VAL A 56 -10.31 -17.36 -5.34
N VAL A 57 -9.31 -16.89 -6.10
CA VAL A 57 -7.88 -17.09 -5.79
C VAL A 57 -7.15 -15.76 -5.92
N PHE A 58 -6.38 -15.41 -4.91
CA PHE A 58 -5.39 -14.34 -4.93
C PHE A 58 -4.04 -14.99 -5.22
N PRO A 59 -3.48 -14.84 -6.44
CA PRO A 59 -2.20 -15.44 -6.76
C PRO A 59 -1.07 -14.94 -5.85
N VAL A 60 -1.16 -13.68 -5.40
CA VAL A 60 -0.22 -13.09 -4.46
C VAL A 60 -0.99 -12.62 -3.23
N ARG A 61 -0.73 -13.26 -2.08
CA ARG A 61 -1.31 -12.91 -0.77
C ARG A 61 -0.50 -11.82 -0.08
N ARG A 62 -0.33 -10.66 -0.75
CA ARG A 62 0.32 -9.46 -0.22
C ARG A 62 -0.61 -8.25 -0.38
N LEU A 63 -0.44 -7.26 0.49
CA LEU A 63 -1.10 -5.96 0.33
C LEU A 63 -0.28 -5.09 -0.62
N PHE A 64 -0.86 -4.71 -1.75
CA PHE A 64 -0.23 -3.83 -2.73
C PHE A 64 -0.50 -2.37 -2.33
N ILE A 65 0.57 -1.64 -2.03
CA ILE A 65 0.53 -0.26 -1.56
C ILE A 65 0.95 0.65 -2.73
N ILE A 66 -0.02 1.35 -3.31
CA ILE A 66 0.15 2.15 -4.52
C ILE A 66 0.64 3.55 -4.14
N MET A 67 1.73 3.98 -4.77
CA MET A 67 2.28 5.33 -4.66
C MET A 67 2.15 6.01 -6.02
N THR A 68 1.33 7.06 -6.08
CA THR A 68 1.04 7.80 -7.30
C THR A 68 2.05 8.93 -7.53
N ARG A 69 2.31 9.25 -8.79
CA ARG A 69 3.17 10.38 -9.18
C ARG A 69 2.61 11.71 -8.67
N SER A 70 1.30 11.91 -8.82
CA SER A 70 0.61 13.14 -8.39
C SER A 70 0.41 13.23 -6.88
N LEU A 71 0.68 12.14 -6.13
CA LEU A 71 0.30 11.93 -4.73
C LEU A 71 -1.20 11.75 -4.50
N TYR A 72 -2.04 11.96 -5.52
CA TYR A 72 -3.49 11.80 -5.42
C TYR A 72 -3.88 10.33 -5.23
N SER A 73 -4.92 10.09 -4.44
CA SER A 73 -5.54 8.78 -4.29
C SER A 73 -7.05 8.93 -4.45
N PRO A 74 -7.68 8.30 -5.45
CA PRO A 74 -9.12 8.36 -5.59
C PRO A 74 -9.81 7.58 -4.47
N PRO A 75 -11.08 7.88 -4.19
CA PRO A 75 -11.89 7.09 -3.25
C PRO A 75 -12.03 5.61 -3.62
N ASP A 76 -11.89 5.28 -4.91
CA ASP A 76 -11.94 3.91 -5.43
C ASP A 76 -10.90 3.76 -6.56
N LEU A 77 -10.03 2.75 -6.48
CA LEU A 77 -8.99 2.50 -7.49
C LEU A 77 -9.56 2.28 -8.90
N LYS A 78 -10.83 1.87 -9.05
CA LYS A 78 -11.47 1.77 -10.38
C LYS A 78 -11.51 3.11 -11.12
N GLN A 79 -11.40 4.24 -10.41
CA GLN A 79 -11.37 5.57 -11.03
C GLN A 79 -10.08 5.82 -11.81
N PHE A 80 -9.06 4.98 -11.63
CA PHE A 80 -7.88 4.97 -12.51
C PHE A 80 -8.08 4.17 -13.80
N ASN A 81 -9.21 3.47 -13.97
CA ASN A 81 -9.50 2.81 -15.24
C ASN A 81 -9.67 3.85 -16.33
N LYS A 82 -9.16 3.54 -17.52
CA LYS A 82 -9.39 4.36 -18.70
C LYS A 82 -10.80 4.11 -19.22
N GLU A 83 -11.63 5.15 -19.22
CA GLU A 83 -13.00 5.07 -19.74
C GLU A 83 -13.01 4.70 -21.23
N ASN A 84 -13.99 3.90 -21.64
CA ASN A 84 -14.20 3.47 -23.03
C ASN A 84 -13.01 2.71 -23.67
N ARG A 85 -12.20 2.02 -22.84
CA ARG A 85 -11.07 1.19 -23.28
C ARG A 85 -11.23 -0.25 -22.79
N ASP A 86 -12.13 -0.98 -23.45
CA ASP A 86 -12.41 -2.40 -23.15
C ASP A 86 -11.28 -3.35 -23.59
N ASP A 87 -10.36 -2.84 -24.41
CA ASP A 87 -9.13 -3.53 -24.81
C ASP A 87 -8.07 -3.57 -23.71
N LEU A 88 -8.19 -2.73 -22.67
CA LEU A 88 -7.27 -2.66 -21.54
C LEU A 88 -7.78 -3.46 -20.34
N SER A 89 -6.86 -3.89 -19.49
CA SER A 89 -7.24 -4.47 -18.21
C SER A 89 -7.93 -3.42 -17.33
N GLN A 90 -8.98 -3.81 -16.60
CA GLN A 90 -9.77 -2.90 -15.77
C GLN A 90 -9.92 -3.43 -14.35
N LEU A 91 -9.83 -2.53 -13.36
CA LEU A 91 -10.07 -2.82 -11.96
C LEU A 91 -11.56 -2.74 -11.63
N GLU A 92 -12.04 -3.72 -10.87
CA GLU A 92 -13.36 -3.69 -10.26
C GLU A 92 -13.25 -3.92 -8.75
N ALA A 93 -13.85 -3.01 -7.99
CA ALA A 93 -13.95 -3.16 -6.54
C ALA A 93 -14.79 -4.39 -6.20
N CYS A 94 -14.28 -5.25 -5.33
CA CYS A 94 -14.99 -6.38 -4.77
C CYS A 94 -15.46 -6.08 -3.35
N GLN A 95 -16.12 -7.06 -2.71
CA GLN A 95 -16.37 -6.96 -1.26
C GLN A 95 -15.05 -6.83 -0.50
N SER A 96 -15.03 -6.03 0.55
CA SER A 96 -13.85 -5.88 1.42
C SER A 96 -13.47 -7.21 2.08
N LEU A 97 -12.19 -7.34 2.44
CA LEU A 97 -11.75 -8.41 3.33
C LEU A 97 -12.43 -8.26 4.71
N LYS A 98 -12.41 -9.35 5.49
CA LYS A 98 -13.00 -9.37 6.83
C LYS A 98 -12.39 -8.28 7.71
N GLU A 99 -13.27 -7.60 8.44
CA GLU A 99 -12.92 -6.50 9.32
C GLU A 99 -12.02 -6.94 10.48
N ILE A 100 -11.19 -5.99 10.91
CA ILE A 100 -10.26 -6.15 12.03
C ILE A 100 -10.63 -5.12 13.07
N GLU A 101 -10.96 -5.56 14.28
CA GLU A 101 -11.29 -4.67 15.38
C GLU A 101 -10.18 -4.66 16.43
N LYS A 102 -9.65 -3.47 16.76
CA LYS A 102 -8.58 -3.29 17.74
C LYS A 102 -8.78 -2.04 18.60
N ASP A 103 -8.28 -2.09 19.83
CA ASP A 103 -8.13 -0.91 20.67
C ASP A 103 -6.75 -0.28 20.42
N VAL A 104 -6.70 0.99 20.01
CA VAL A 104 -5.44 1.67 19.66
C VAL A 104 -5.43 3.09 20.21
N ALA A 105 -4.37 3.45 20.94
CA ALA A 105 -4.14 4.81 21.43
C ALA A 105 -5.33 5.44 22.18
N GLY A 106 -6.04 4.64 22.99
CA GLY A 106 -7.22 5.09 23.74
C GLY A 106 -8.54 5.08 22.95
N VAL A 107 -8.50 4.76 21.65
CA VAL A 107 -9.69 4.54 20.83
C VAL A 107 -10.13 3.09 20.94
N LYS A 108 -11.39 2.87 21.35
CA LYS A 108 -12.00 1.55 21.45
C LYS A 108 -12.60 1.10 20.12
N ASN A 109 -12.54 -0.21 19.86
CA ASN A 109 -13.23 -0.86 18.74
C ASN A 109 -12.91 -0.22 17.38
N ARG A 110 -11.64 0.12 17.15
CA ARG A 110 -11.20 0.70 15.89
C ARG A 110 -11.23 -0.37 14.81
N ILE A 111 -11.97 -0.11 13.74
CA ILE A 111 -12.14 -1.03 12.63
C ILE A 111 -11.14 -0.70 11.52
N TYR A 112 -10.43 -1.73 11.06
CA TYR A 112 -9.59 -1.69 9.86
C TYR A 112 -10.17 -2.65 8.82
N LYS A 113 -10.14 -2.23 7.56
CA LYS A 113 -10.61 -3.02 6.40
C LYS A 113 -9.62 -2.82 5.26
N ASN A 114 -9.38 -3.88 4.50
CA ASN A 114 -8.66 -3.81 3.23
C ASN A 114 -9.62 -4.14 2.10
N SER A 115 -9.41 -3.51 0.94
CA SER A 115 -10.22 -3.73 -0.25
C SER A 115 -9.62 -4.82 -1.12
N ALA A 116 -10.47 -5.72 -1.58
CA ALA A 116 -10.16 -6.64 -2.66
C ALA A 116 -10.58 -6.02 -4.00
N TYR A 117 -9.77 -6.24 -5.02
CA TYR A 117 -10.02 -5.83 -6.39
C TYR A 117 -9.89 -7.02 -7.32
N MET A 118 -10.72 -7.03 -8.35
CA MET A 118 -10.63 -7.95 -9.47
C MET A 118 -10.12 -7.19 -10.69
N ILE A 119 -9.06 -7.70 -11.32
CA ILE A 119 -8.56 -7.21 -12.60
C ILE A 119 -9.20 -8.03 -13.70
N ARG A 120 -10.11 -7.42 -14.46
CA ARG A 120 -10.66 -7.97 -15.69
C ARG A 120 -9.63 -7.85 -16.81
N ARG A 121 -9.54 -8.89 -17.64
CA ARG A 121 -8.59 -8.99 -18.75
C ARG A 121 -9.32 -9.48 -19.99
N ALA A 122 -9.06 -8.88 -21.14
CA ALA A 122 -9.66 -9.32 -22.39
C ALA A 122 -9.23 -10.76 -22.72
N GLY A 123 -10.18 -11.68 -22.84
CA GLY A 123 -9.93 -13.07 -23.24
C GLY A 123 -9.23 -13.95 -22.20
N ALA A 124 -9.05 -13.49 -20.95
CA ALA A 124 -8.41 -14.26 -19.88
C ALA A 124 -9.21 -14.22 -18.58
N ALA A 125 -8.97 -15.20 -17.71
CA ALA A 125 -9.62 -15.26 -16.40
C ALA A 125 -9.28 -14.01 -15.56
N PRO A 126 -10.20 -13.51 -14.71
CA PRO A 126 -9.90 -12.39 -13.84
C PRO A 126 -8.80 -12.72 -12.81
N VAL A 127 -8.09 -11.71 -12.34
CA VAL A 127 -7.04 -11.83 -11.32
C VAL A 127 -7.42 -11.02 -10.10
N PHE A 128 -7.39 -11.63 -8.92
CA PHE A 128 -7.70 -10.93 -7.67
C PHE A 128 -6.44 -10.38 -7.00
N VAL A 129 -6.56 -9.18 -6.43
CA VAL A 129 -5.48 -8.50 -5.71
C VAL A 129 -6.05 -7.72 -4.55
N ALA A 130 -5.33 -7.65 -3.44
CA ALA A 130 -5.64 -6.74 -2.34
C ALA A 130 -4.73 -5.51 -2.48
N ALA A 131 -5.34 -4.35 -2.71
CA ALA A 131 -4.61 -3.14 -3.07
C ALA A 131 -5.24 -1.89 -2.45
N GLU A 132 -4.40 -0.91 -2.13
CA GLU A 132 -4.80 0.40 -1.62
C GLU A 132 -3.70 1.43 -1.90
N CYS A 133 -4.05 2.71 -1.96
CA CYS A 133 -3.05 3.76 -2.05
C CYS A 133 -2.36 4.03 -0.71
N ALA A 134 -1.13 4.53 -0.77
CA ALA A 134 -0.42 5.06 0.38
C ALA A 134 -1.08 6.36 0.87
N THR A 135 -2.04 6.23 1.79
CA THR A 135 -2.81 7.36 2.34
C THR A 135 -2.00 8.53 2.91
N PRO A 136 -0.76 8.38 3.43
CA PRO A 136 0.06 9.53 3.79
C PRO A 136 0.42 10.43 2.59
N LEU A 137 0.62 9.85 1.40
CA LEU A 137 0.89 10.64 0.19
C LEU A 137 -0.33 11.44 -0.23
N HIS A 138 -1.54 10.86 -0.12
CA HIS A 138 -2.77 11.63 -0.35
C HIS A 138 -2.98 12.73 0.70
N THR A 139 -2.62 12.49 1.96
CA THR A 139 -2.64 13.56 2.97
C THR A 139 -1.72 14.71 2.55
N LEU A 140 -0.55 14.40 2.00
CA LEU A 140 0.36 15.40 1.45
C LEU A 140 -0.22 16.10 0.21
N HIS A 141 -0.89 15.37 -0.69
CA HIS A 141 -1.61 15.95 -1.82
C HIS A 141 -2.55 17.07 -1.36
N GLU A 142 -3.39 16.82 -0.35
CA GLU A 142 -4.33 17.80 0.19
C GLU A 142 -3.62 19.00 0.83
N VAL A 143 -2.53 18.76 1.55
CA VAL A 143 -1.69 19.82 2.14
C VAL A 143 -1.16 20.76 1.06
N LEU A 144 -0.65 20.23 -0.05
CA LEU A 144 -0.08 21.03 -1.13
C LEU A 144 -1.14 21.81 -1.93
N HIS A 145 -2.37 21.30 -2.00
CA HIS A 145 -3.48 22.00 -2.63
C HIS A 145 -4.07 23.10 -1.73
N ASN A 146 -3.93 22.98 -0.41
CA ASN A 146 -4.39 23.98 0.53
C ASN A 146 -3.30 25.03 0.85
N THR A 147 -2.91 25.77 -0.17
CA THR A 147 -1.83 26.78 -0.10
C THR A 147 -2.12 27.93 0.85
N THR A 148 -3.38 28.17 1.20
CA THR A 148 -3.77 29.19 2.19
C THR A 148 -3.35 28.81 3.61
N LEU A 149 -3.39 27.52 3.95
CA LEU A 149 -3.01 27.03 5.28
C LEU A 149 -1.54 26.61 5.37
N TYR A 150 -0.94 26.17 4.26
CA TYR A 150 0.37 25.51 4.25
C TYR A 150 1.34 26.16 3.25
N GLN A 151 1.38 27.50 3.23
CA GLN A 151 2.22 28.26 2.30
C GLN A 151 3.71 27.87 2.41
N GLU A 152 4.18 27.53 3.61
CA GLU A 152 5.56 27.14 3.89
C GLU A 152 5.97 25.83 3.19
N LEU A 153 4.99 25.01 2.78
CA LEU A 153 5.21 23.73 2.11
C LEU A 153 5.04 23.82 0.60
N SER A 154 4.72 24.99 0.04
CA SER A 154 4.42 25.19 -1.39
C SER A 154 5.58 24.83 -2.34
N ASN A 155 6.82 24.99 -1.90
CA ASN A 155 8.03 24.66 -2.68
C ASN A 155 8.64 23.31 -2.29
N MET A 156 7.87 22.44 -1.62
CA MET A 156 8.35 21.11 -1.24
C MET A 156 8.73 20.29 -2.46
N ASN A 157 9.91 19.66 -2.42
CA ASN A 157 10.32 18.68 -3.40
C ASN A 157 9.58 17.36 -3.16
N THR A 158 8.44 17.17 -3.81
CA THR A 158 7.59 15.98 -3.62
C THR A 158 8.28 14.69 -4.06
N GLU A 159 9.15 14.74 -5.06
CA GLU A 159 9.92 13.57 -5.52
C GLU A 159 10.87 13.06 -4.43
N GLU A 160 11.58 13.95 -3.78
CA GLU A 160 12.46 13.61 -2.66
C GLU A 160 11.67 13.03 -1.48
N VAL A 161 10.49 13.61 -1.18
CA VAL A 161 9.61 13.12 -0.12
C VAL A 161 9.08 11.71 -0.43
N VAL A 162 8.65 11.45 -1.67
CA VAL A 162 8.21 10.10 -2.10
C VAL A 162 9.36 9.11 -2.08
N ALA A 163 10.54 9.50 -2.54
CA ALA A 163 11.73 8.64 -2.52
C ALA A 163 12.11 8.25 -1.08
N ASP A 164 12.13 9.22 -0.16
CA ASP A 164 12.40 8.98 1.26
C ASP A 164 11.32 8.12 1.91
N PHE A 165 10.03 8.40 1.62
CA PHE A 165 8.90 7.61 2.09
C PHE A 165 9.04 6.15 1.65
N SER A 166 9.23 5.92 0.35
CA SER A 166 9.36 4.58 -0.24
C SER A 166 10.56 3.81 0.33
N LYS A 167 11.72 4.47 0.40
CA LYS A 167 12.95 3.88 0.95
C LYS A 167 12.80 3.51 2.42
N MET A 168 12.25 4.42 3.22
CA MET A 168 12.06 4.18 4.65
C MET A 168 11.04 3.08 4.89
N LEU A 169 9.88 3.14 4.23
CA LEU A 169 8.83 2.14 4.38
C LEU A 169 9.30 0.74 3.98
N THR A 170 10.00 0.62 2.85
CA THR A 170 10.64 -0.64 2.41
C THR A 170 11.64 -1.16 3.45
N SER A 171 12.48 -0.29 3.99
CA SER A 171 13.44 -0.64 5.04
C SER A 171 12.74 -1.14 6.32
N ILE A 172 11.67 -0.48 6.77
CA ILE A 172 10.96 -0.88 7.99
C ILE A 172 10.21 -2.20 7.78
N ILE A 173 9.49 -2.35 6.66
CA ILE A 173 8.77 -3.59 6.33
C ILE A 173 9.75 -4.77 6.24
N SER A 174 10.86 -4.62 5.52
CA SER A 174 11.87 -5.67 5.39
C SER A 174 12.55 -6.01 6.72
N LYS A 175 12.66 -5.08 7.67
CA LYS A 175 13.21 -5.35 9.00
C LYS A 175 12.20 -5.94 9.99
N SER A 176 10.90 -5.83 9.72
CA SER A 176 9.85 -6.37 10.57
C SER A 176 9.56 -7.83 10.21
N PRO A 177 9.89 -8.83 11.06
CA PRO A 177 9.64 -10.23 10.74
C PRO A 177 8.16 -10.55 10.51
N GLN A 178 7.27 -9.77 11.14
CA GLN A 178 5.84 -9.98 11.07
C GLN A 178 5.20 -9.36 9.82
N CYS A 179 5.87 -8.42 9.16
CA CYS A 179 5.37 -7.71 7.97
C CYS A 179 6.19 -7.98 6.70
N ARG A 180 7.43 -8.49 6.82
CA ARG A 180 8.27 -8.87 5.67
C ARG A 180 7.50 -9.83 4.77
N ASP A 181 7.62 -9.62 3.46
CA ASP A 181 7.00 -10.44 2.40
C ASP A 181 5.45 -10.45 2.40
N LYS A 182 4.80 -9.53 3.13
CA LYS A 182 3.33 -9.40 3.20
C LYS A 182 2.78 -8.11 2.59
N CYS A 183 3.66 -7.16 2.26
CA CYS A 183 3.31 -5.94 1.56
C CYS A 183 4.19 -5.78 0.32
N GLU A 184 3.67 -5.13 -0.70
CA GLU A 184 4.39 -4.80 -1.93
C GLU A 184 4.18 -3.32 -2.25
N LEU A 185 5.25 -2.56 -2.41
CA LEU A 185 5.16 -1.16 -2.83
C LEU A 185 5.11 -1.09 -4.35
N VAL A 186 4.13 -0.38 -4.90
CA VAL A 186 3.93 -0.21 -6.34
C VAL A 186 3.93 1.26 -6.69
N TYR A 187 4.85 1.67 -7.54
CA TYR A 187 4.84 3.01 -8.11
C TYR A 187 3.93 3.02 -9.35
N PHE A 188 3.07 4.02 -9.47
CA PHE A 188 2.19 4.22 -10.61
C PHE A 188 2.23 5.70 -11.02
N ASP A 189 2.62 5.97 -12.28
CA ASP A 189 2.52 7.32 -12.82
C ASP A 189 1.10 7.56 -13.34
N ASP A 190 0.25 8.08 -12.47
CA ASP A 190 -1.13 8.43 -12.78
C ASP A 190 -1.26 9.65 -13.69
N THR A 191 -0.15 10.29 -14.05
CA THR A 191 -0.09 11.41 -15.01
C THR A 191 0.34 10.96 -16.41
N ASP A 192 0.89 9.76 -16.55
CA ASP A 192 1.27 9.19 -17.85
C ASP A 192 0.04 8.56 -18.54
N PRO A 193 -0.44 9.13 -19.67
CA PRO A 193 -1.60 8.61 -20.38
C PRO A 193 -1.39 7.22 -20.98
N ASN A 194 -0.15 6.71 -21.01
CA ASN A 194 0.15 5.36 -21.48
C ASN A 194 0.09 4.32 -20.36
N GLN A 195 0.32 4.70 -19.10
CA GLN A 195 0.24 3.77 -17.98
C GLN A 195 -1.22 3.41 -17.66
N ASN A 196 -1.43 2.17 -17.23
CA ASN A 196 -2.72 1.67 -16.77
C ASN A 196 -2.48 0.90 -15.47
N LEU A 197 -3.12 1.31 -14.38
CA LEU A 197 -2.86 0.75 -13.05
C LEU A 197 -3.12 -0.77 -13.02
N ALA A 198 -4.16 -1.24 -13.70
CA ALA A 198 -4.48 -2.67 -13.75
C ALA A 198 -3.33 -3.49 -14.36
N ASP A 199 -2.70 -2.99 -15.42
CA ASP A 199 -1.55 -3.64 -16.06
C ASP A 199 -0.30 -3.56 -15.18
N VAL A 200 -0.04 -2.43 -14.52
CA VAL A 200 1.07 -2.27 -13.56
C VAL A 200 0.95 -3.29 -12.41
N LEU A 201 -0.26 -3.49 -11.89
CA LEU A 201 -0.51 -4.49 -10.85
C LEU A 201 -0.33 -5.92 -11.39
N LEU A 202 -0.78 -6.22 -12.61
CA LEU A 202 -0.55 -7.53 -13.24
C LEU A 202 0.94 -7.82 -13.46
N ASP A 203 1.70 -6.83 -13.90
CA ASP A 203 3.15 -6.97 -14.09
C ASP A 203 3.85 -7.25 -12.76
N LYS A 204 3.47 -6.52 -11.71
CA LYS A 204 3.99 -6.78 -10.36
C LYS A 204 3.60 -8.16 -9.83
N ILE A 205 2.37 -8.61 -10.09
CA ILE A 205 1.94 -9.98 -9.75
C ILE A 205 2.80 -11.01 -10.50
N ARG A 206 3.06 -10.79 -11.79
CA ARG A 206 3.89 -11.69 -12.62
C ARG A 206 5.35 -11.72 -12.18
N GLU A 207 5.89 -10.60 -11.69
CA GLU A 207 7.24 -10.54 -11.11
C GLU A 207 7.34 -11.42 -9.85
N ILE A 208 6.31 -11.39 -8.99
CA ILE A 208 6.31 -12.13 -7.71
C ILE A 208 5.95 -13.60 -7.92
N GLU A 209 4.97 -13.88 -8.79
CA GLU A 209 4.46 -15.21 -9.09
C GLU A 209 4.33 -15.38 -10.62
N PRO A 210 5.42 -15.77 -11.31
CA PRO A 210 5.44 -15.90 -12.77
C PRO A 210 4.40 -16.88 -13.34
N ASN A 211 3.93 -17.84 -12.53
CA ASN A 211 2.91 -18.81 -12.91
C ASN A 211 1.55 -18.51 -12.27
N PHE A 212 1.23 -17.24 -11.99
CA PHE A 212 0.02 -16.85 -11.26
C PHE A 212 -1.28 -17.43 -11.81
N GLU A 213 -1.35 -17.66 -13.12
CA GLU A 213 -2.52 -18.23 -13.80
C GLU A 213 -2.76 -19.71 -13.47
N LYS A 214 -1.74 -20.40 -12.95
CA LYS A 214 -1.80 -21.81 -12.53
C LYS A 214 -2.00 -21.93 -11.01
N VAL A 215 -2.00 -20.83 -10.28
CA VAL A 215 -2.19 -20.85 -8.83
C VAL A 215 -3.62 -21.30 -8.54
N THR A 216 -3.73 -22.33 -7.72
CA THR A 216 -5.01 -22.91 -7.28
C THR A 216 -5.21 -22.65 -5.80
N ARG A 217 -6.46 -22.76 -5.32
CA ARG A 217 -6.77 -22.71 -3.89
C ARG A 217 -6.02 -23.85 -3.19
N LYS A 218 -5.42 -23.56 -2.04
CA LYS A 218 -4.82 -24.56 -1.16
C LYS A 218 -5.89 -25.18 -0.27
#